data_AF-A0A9W8N6V5-F1
#
_entry.id   AF-A0A9W8N6V5-F1
#
_cell.length_a   1.000
_cell.length_b   1.000
_cell.length_c   1.000
_cell.angle_alpha   90.00
_cell.angle_beta   90.00
_cell.angle_gamma   90.00
#
_symmetry.space_group_name_H-M   'P 1'
#
loop_
_entity.id
_entity.type
_entity.pdbx_description
1 polymer ?
#
loop_
_entity_poly.entity_id
_entity_poly.type
_entity_poly.pdbx_seq_one_letter_code
_entity_poly.pdbx_strand_id
1 'polypeptide(L)'
;MVLPPSSTDYNVELQITLALQHLWRVGVEMQVRWWTSVVAYFPAASSTEAIRRQVLLAAAAWKAAHLWPDQVNENNANEEHGINDDDNDGEDDDDASPDIWDRRYNAEYMTYGEEQPFPLSLPDWGALKGLDVPEDNDDEDSDRRVIVRSRAERIPFFFAAEVEELPRQAGVEWHAHLGLADLQPGCITLVSTIGEKISSENGLLDVNFHHVLVESGDAVFIQTTTVLRSLVGRDESRKTMISLDMLREVSAATAASLKELLSLPSELSVKPKISYADALRIGEDDGFEDIGALVPCRSLWDARGCRLSAVSIYETRVVKTT
;
A
#
# COMPACT_ATOMS: atom_id res chain seq x y z
N MET A 1 -3.45 -31.38 -28.61
CA MET A 1 -3.79 -29.97 -28.28
C MET A 1 -2.46 -29.26 -28.10
N VAL A 2 -2.01 -28.54 -29.11
CA VAL A 2 -0.77 -27.77 -29.04
C VAL A 2 -1.18 -26.42 -28.46
N LEU A 3 -0.68 -26.12 -27.25
CA LEU A 3 -0.85 -24.79 -26.66
C LEU A 3 -0.28 -23.76 -27.66
N PRO A 4 -0.94 -22.61 -27.84
CA PRO A 4 -0.40 -21.57 -28.71
C PRO A 4 1.04 -21.24 -28.27
N PRO A 5 1.95 -20.99 -29.23
CA PRO A 5 3.32 -20.63 -28.90
C PRO A 5 3.33 -19.41 -27.98
N SER A 6 4.14 -19.46 -26.94
CA SER A 6 4.42 -18.35 -26.02
C SER A 6 5.20 -17.26 -26.76
N SER A 7 4.51 -16.50 -27.62
CA SER A 7 5.11 -15.42 -28.38
C SER A 7 4.32 -14.13 -28.18
N THR A 8 4.56 -13.47 -27.06
CA THR A 8 4.81 -12.02 -26.96
C THR A 8 5.09 -11.70 -25.50
N ASP A 9 6.04 -10.80 -25.25
CA ASP A 9 6.12 -10.04 -24.01
C ASP A 9 4.70 -9.55 -23.68
N TYR A 10 4.00 -10.25 -22.79
CA TYR A 10 2.79 -9.69 -22.22
C TYR A 10 3.24 -8.40 -21.56
N ASN A 11 2.65 -7.29 -22.01
CA ASN A 11 2.99 -5.95 -21.53
C ASN A 11 2.90 -5.96 -19.99
N VAL A 12 4.06 -5.89 -19.33
CA VAL A 12 4.19 -6.04 -17.88
C VAL A 12 3.40 -4.96 -17.18
N GLU A 13 3.41 -3.75 -17.73
CA GLU A 13 2.62 -2.61 -17.28
C GLU A 13 1.12 -2.94 -17.27
N LEU A 14 0.63 -3.59 -18.34
CA LEU A 14 -0.77 -4.03 -18.44
C LEU A 14 -1.10 -5.11 -17.42
N GLN A 15 -0.24 -6.10 -17.21
CA GLN A 15 -0.47 -7.15 -16.21
C GLN A 15 -0.52 -6.58 -14.78
N ILE A 16 0.42 -5.70 -14.45
CA ILE A 16 0.46 -4.97 -13.17
C ILE A 16 -0.85 -4.20 -12.96
N THR A 17 -1.29 -3.47 -13.99
CA THR A 17 -2.50 -2.65 -13.92
C THR A 17 -3.75 -3.50 -13.79
N LEU A 18 -3.93 -4.55 -14.59
CA LEU A 18 -5.12 -5.42 -14.55
C LEU A 18 -5.21 -6.20 -13.23
N ALA A 19 -4.08 -6.68 -12.70
CA ALA A 19 -4.06 -7.35 -11.41
C ALA A 19 -4.39 -6.38 -10.27
N LEU A 20 -3.91 -5.13 -10.34
CA LEU A 20 -4.25 -4.10 -9.35
C LEU A 20 -5.72 -3.71 -9.43
N GLN A 21 -6.26 -3.54 -10.64
CA GLN A 21 -7.69 -3.30 -10.84
C GLN A 21 -8.55 -4.42 -10.24
N HIS A 22 -8.12 -5.67 -10.37
CA HIS A 22 -8.81 -6.78 -9.73
C HIS A 22 -8.84 -6.65 -8.20
N LEU A 23 -7.69 -6.34 -7.57
CA LEU A 23 -7.65 -6.06 -6.12
C LEU A 23 -8.59 -4.90 -5.75
N TRP A 24 -8.63 -3.84 -6.58
CA TRP A 24 -9.50 -2.69 -6.36
C TRP A 24 -10.98 -3.06 -6.38
N ARG A 25 -11.41 -3.86 -7.37
CA ARG A 25 -12.79 -4.35 -7.47
C ARG A 25 -13.17 -5.22 -6.27
N VAL A 26 -12.26 -6.10 -5.82
CA VAL A 26 -12.48 -6.87 -4.59
C VAL A 26 -12.63 -5.94 -3.39
N GLY A 27 -11.84 -4.87 -3.31
CA GLY A 27 -11.98 -3.85 -2.27
C GLY A 27 -13.36 -3.20 -2.25
N VAL A 28 -13.82 -2.71 -3.41
CA VAL A 28 -15.14 -2.08 -3.55
C VAL A 28 -16.26 -3.06 -3.16
N GLU A 29 -16.22 -4.30 -3.66
CA GLU A 29 -17.19 -5.35 -3.32
C GLU A 29 -17.20 -5.63 -1.81
N MET A 30 -16.02 -5.67 -1.19
CA MET A 30 -15.85 -5.87 0.25
C MET A 30 -16.06 -4.59 1.08
N GLN A 31 -16.55 -3.51 0.46
CA GLN A 31 -16.83 -2.22 1.10
C GLN A 31 -15.60 -1.61 1.79
N VAL A 32 -14.41 -1.93 1.28
CA VAL A 32 -13.14 -1.35 1.72
C VAL A 32 -13.11 0.10 1.31
N ARG A 33 -12.82 0.96 2.28
CA ARG A 33 -12.65 2.41 2.12
C ARG A 33 -11.19 2.83 2.17
N TRP A 34 -10.33 2.03 2.82
CA TRP A 34 -8.88 2.32 2.91
C TRP A 34 -8.03 1.05 2.98
N TRP A 35 -6.88 1.05 2.30
CA TRP A 35 -5.86 -0.01 2.41
C TRP A 35 -4.76 0.39 3.40
N THR A 36 -4.32 -0.51 4.26
CA THR A 36 -3.27 -0.17 5.24
C THR A 36 -1.84 -0.26 4.66
N SER A 37 -1.61 -1.27 3.81
CA SER A 37 -0.36 -1.51 3.08
C SER A 37 -0.57 -2.62 2.06
N VAL A 38 0.34 -2.73 1.08
CA VAL A 38 0.25 -3.72 0.01
C VAL A 38 1.62 -4.32 -0.32
N VAL A 39 1.60 -5.57 -0.78
CA VAL A 39 2.73 -6.22 -1.44
C VAL A 39 2.35 -6.64 -2.86
N ALA A 40 3.24 -6.38 -3.81
CA ALA A 40 3.18 -6.95 -5.16
C ALA A 40 4.18 -8.11 -5.27
N TYR A 41 3.68 -9.33 -5.49
CA TYR A 41 4.51 -10.48 -5.74
C TYR A 41 4.85 -10.58 -7.23
N PHE A 42 6.12 -10.87 -7.53
CA PHE A 42 6.62 -11.11 -8.88
C PHE A 42 7.31 -12.47 -8.93
N PRO A 43 7.18 -13.22 -10.04
CA PRO A 43 7.97 -14.44 -10.23
C PRO A 43 9.44 -14.10 -10.42
N ALA A 44 10.32 -15.10 -10.31
CA ALA A 44 11.75 -14.92 -10.42
C ALA A 44 12.14 -14.25 -11.74
N ALA A 45 12.83 -13.11 -11.65
CA ALA A 45 13.24 -12.35 -12.81
C ALA A 45 14.59 -12.85 -13.35
N SER A 46 14.82 -12.65 -14.64
CA SER A 46 16.08 -13.00 -15.30
C SER A 46 17.26 -12.14 -14.82
N SER A 47 17.00 -10.97 -14.25
CA SER A 47 18.02 -10.05 -13.74
C SER A 47 17.47 -9.09 -12.69
N THR A 48 18.36 -8.54 -11.88
CA THR A 48 18.07 -7.49 -10.88
C THR A 48 17.43 -6.25 -11.49
N GLU A 49 17.85 -5.84 -12.70
CA GLU A 49 17.27 -4.69 -13.38
C GLU A 49 15.85 -4.95 -13.89
N ALA A 50 15.55 -6.19 -14.29
CA ALA A 50 14.21 -6.58 -14.73
C ALA A 50 13.20 -6.52 -13.56
N ILE A 51 13.52 -7.11 -12.41
CA ILE A 51 12.67 -7.00 -11.22
C ILE A 51 12.57 -5.55 -10.74
N ARG A 52 13.68 -4.79 -10.76
CA ARG A 52 13.64 -3.36 -10.40
C ARG A 52 12.68 -2.56 -11.29
N ARG A 53 12.67 -2.81 -12.60
CA ARG A 53 11.71 -2.19 -13.52
C ARG A 53 10.28 -2.53 -13.14
N GLN A 54 9.98 -3.81 -12.91
CA GLN A 54 8.66 -4.29 -12.49
C GLN A 54 8.19 -3.62 -11.19
N VAL A 55 9.08 -3.53 -10.20
CA VAL A 55 8.81 -2.87 -8.91
C VAL A 55 8.44 -1.40 -9.10
N LEU A 56 9.21 -0.67 -9.91
CA LEU A 56 8.96 0.75 -10.17
C LEU A 56 7.63 0.97 -10.90
N LEU A 57 7.28 0.09 -11.85
CA LEU A 57 5.99 0.12 -12.54
C LEU A 57 4.83 -0.17 -11.59
N ALA A 58 4.96 -1.16 -10.70
CA ALA A 58 3.96 -1.45 -9.68
C ALA A 58 3.80 -0.31 -8.67
N ALA A 59 4.91 0.27 -8.20
CA ALA A 59 4.86 1.44 -7.32
C ALA A 59 4.13 2.62 -7.97
N ALA A 60 4.39 2.86 -9.27
CA ALA A 60 3.69 3.88 -10.04
C ALA A 60 2.20 3.57 -10.20
N ALA A 61 1.83 2.32 -10.50
CA ALA A 61 0.44 1.89 -10.60
C ALA A 61 -0.32 2.02 -9.26
N TRP A 62 0.30 1.61 -8.15
CA TRP A 62 -0.25 1.78 -6.80
C TRP A 62 -0.50 3.26 -6.49
N LYS A 63 0.49 4.12 -6.79
CA LYS A 63 0.36 5.56 -6.61
C LYS A 63 -0.76 6.16 -7.47
N ALA A 64 -0.82 5.79 -8.75
CA ALA A 64 -1.84 6.26 -9.68
C ALA A 64 -3.24 5.84 -9.24
N ALA A 65 -3.43 4.60 -8.77
CA ALA A 65 -4.73 4.12 -8.29
C ALA A 65 -5.28 4.93 -7.10
N HIS A 66 -4.41 5.42 -6.20
CA HIS A 66 -4.85 6.27 -5.09
C HIS A 66 -5.18 7.70 -5.51
N LEU A 67 -4.47 8.22 -6.51
CA LEU A 67 -4.59 9.62 -6.97
C LEU A 67 -5.53 9.79 -8.17
N TRP A 68 -6.08 8.69 -8.70
CA TRP A 68 -6.93 8.69 -9.90
C TRP A 68 -8.10 9.70 -9.84
N PRO A 69 -8.84 9.85 -8.72
CA PRO A 69 -9.95 10.81 -8.64
C PRO A 69 -9.54 12.25 -8.97
N ASP A 70 -8.28 12.62 -8.70
CA ASP A 70 -7.78 13.98 -8.92
C ASP A 70 -7.28 14.21 -10.37
N GLN A 71 -6.94 13.15 -11.11
CA GLN A 71 -6.37 13.26 -12.46
C GLN A 71 -7.42 13.46 -13.56
N VAL A 72 -8.67 13.02 -13.34
CA VAL A 72 -9.75 13.19 -14.32
C VAL A 72 -10.15 14.67 -14.46
N ASN A 73 -10.03 15.44 -13.38
CA ASN A 73 -10.33 16.87 -13.37
C ASN A 73 -9.28 17.76 -14.05
N GLU A 74 -8.02 17.31 -14.20
CA GLU A 74 -6.98 18.06 -14.93
C GLU A 74 -7.17 18.00 -16.46
N ASN A 75 -7.72 16.91 -16.99
CA ASN A 75 -7.92 16.76 -18.43
C ASN A 75 -9.19 17.46 -18.94
N ASN A 76 -10.23 17.55 -18.10
CA ASN A 76 -11.47 18.27 -18.46
C ASN A 76 -11.31 19.80 -18.40
N ALA A 77 -10.37 20.33 -17.62
CA ALA A 77 -10.10 21.77 -17.55
C ALA A 77 -9.42 22.35 -18.82
N ASN A 78 -8.96 21.50 -19.75
CA ASN A 78 -8.24 21.93 -20.95
C ASN A 78 -9.05 21.79 -22.25
N GLU A 79 -10.32 21.36 -22.20
CA GLU A 79 -11.18 21.20 -23.39
C GLU A 79 -12.41 22.14 -23.41
N GLU A 80 -12.41 23.25 -22.67
CA GLU A 80 -13.46 24.26 -22.80
C GLU A 80 -13.14 25.29 -23.89
N HIS A 81 -13.21 24.88 -25.16
CA HIS A 81 -13.45 25.82 -26.26
C HIS A 81 -14.24 25.20 -27.41
N GLY A 82 -15.56 25.38 -27.30
CA GLY A 82 -16.43 25.59 -28.45
C GLY A 82 -17.56 24.59 -28.63
N ILE A 83 -18.73 24.89 -28.07
CA ILE A 83 -19.93 25.35 -28.79
C ILE A 83 -21.08 25.47 -27.77
N ASN A 84 -21.63 26.68 -27.63
CA ASN A 84 -22.89 26.97 -26.94
C ASN A 84 -24.04 26.18 -27.58
N ASP A 85 -25.00 25.71 -26.79
CA ASP A 85 -26.40 26.15 -26.87
C ASP A 85 -27.25 25.54 -25.74
N ASP A 86 -27.91 26.46 -25.02
CA ASP A 86 -29.17 26.41 -24.25
C ASP A 86 -29.51 25.25 -23.29
N ASP A 87 -29.78 25.69 -22.05
CA ASP A 87 -30.85 25.24 -21.15
C ASP A 87 -30.89 23.76 -20.73
N ASN A 88 -30.26 23.44 -19.59
CA ASN A 88 -30.97 22.79 -18.48
C ASN A 88 -30.14 22.86 -17.18
N ASP A 89 -30.82 23.08 -16.05
CA ASP A 89 -30.26 23.15 -14.70
C ASP A 89 -29.37 21.92 -14.38
N GLY A 90 -28.07 22.15 -14.18
CA GLY A 90 -27.07 21.12 -13.87
C GLY A 90 -26.86 21.01 -12.36
N GLU A 91 -27.50 20.01 -11.77
CA GLU A 91 -27.34 19.57 -10.38
C GLU A 91 -25.99 18.84 -10.18
N ASP A 92 -25.36 19.13 -9.04
CA ASP A 92 -24.36 18.35 -8.27
C ASP A 92 -23.20 17.66 -9.03
N ASP A 93 -22.05 18.32 -9.02
CA ASP A 93 -20.73 17.91 -9.51
C ASP A 93 -20.02 16.86 -8.61
N ASP A 94 -20.73 15.79 -8.23
CA ASP A 94 -20.18 14.65 -7.45
C ASP A 94 -20.22 13.32 -8.24
N ASP A 95 -20.07 13.38 -9.57
CA ASP A 95 -20.07 12.21 -10.43
C ASP A 95 -18.77 11.39 -10.30
N ALA A 96 -18.71 10.55 -9.27
CA ALA A 96 -17.90 9.33 -9.27
C ALA A 96 -18.46 8.37 -10.34
N SER A 97 -18.17 8.68 -11.61
CA SER A 97 -18.70 7.95 -12.76
C SER A 97 -18.40 6.45 -12.61
N PRO A 98 -19.41 5.55 -12.71
CA PRO A 98 -19.22 4.12 -12.52
C PRO A 98 -18.13 3.53 -13.44
N ASP A 99 -17.34 2.57 -12.93
CA ASP A 99 -16.30 1.86 -13.70
C ASP A 99 -16.88 1.44 -15.07
N ILE A 100 -16.18 1.80 -16.15
CA ILE A 100 -16.52 1.42 -17.52
C ILE A 100 -16.69 -0.10 -17.70
N TRP A 101 -16.09 -0.91 -16.82
CA TRP A 101 -16.31 -2.34 -16.76
C TRP A 101 -17.63 -2.72 -16.09
N ASP A 102 -17.96 -2.10 -14.95
CA ASP A 102 -19.24 -2.35 -14.25
C ASP A 102 -20.42 -1.95 -15.13
N ARG A 103 -20.31 -0.83 -15.85
CA ARG A 103 -21.29 -0.44 -16.88
C ARG A 103 -21.49 -1.53 -17.96
N ARG A 104 -20.47 -2.32 -18.25
CA ARG A 104 -20.47 -3.31 -19.33
C ARG A 104 -20.86 -4.72 -18.87
N TYR A 105 -20.61 -5.07 -17.61
CA TYR A 105 -20.74 -6.46 -17.14
C TYR A 105 -21.56 -6.63 -15.86
N ASN A 106 -21.84 -5.58 -15.10
CA ASN A 106 -22.79 -5.68 -13.98
C ASN A 106 -24.21 -5.50 -14.50
N ALA A 107 -25.03 -6.53 -14.30
CA ALA A 107 -26.43 -6.56 -14.73
C ALA A 107 -27.27 -5.43 -14.10
N GLU A 108 -26.89 -5.00 -12.91
CA GLU A 108 -27.52 -3.89 -12.18
C GLU A 108 -27.34 -2.54 -12.93
N TYR A 109 -26.17 -2.30 -13.51
CA TYR A 109 -25.91 -1.09 -14.32
C TYR A 109 -26.35 -1.20 -15.78
N MET A 110 -26.62 -2.41 -16.27
CA MET A 110 -27.19 -2.63 -17.61
C MET A 110 -28.70 -2.33 -17.69
N THR A 111 -29.35 -2.12 -16.54
CA THR A 111 -30.80 -1.89 -16.44
C THR A 111 -31.05 -0.50 -15.82
N TYR A 112 -30.93 0.55 -16.61
CA TYR A 112 -31.09 1.96 -16.18
C TYR A 112 -32.34 2.20 -15.30
N GLY A 113 -32.20 2.97 -14.21
CA GLY A 113 -33.36 3.68 -13.63
C GLY A 113 -33.35 4.11 -12.15
N GLU A 114 -32.33 3.84 -11.33
CA GLU A 114 -32.31 4.32 -9.94
C GLU A 114 -30.92 4.86 -9.56
N GLU A 115 -30.89 6.11 -9.08
CA GLU A 115 -29.76 6.71 -8.38
C GLU A 115 -29.56 5.95 -7.06
N GLN A 116 -28.78 4.88 -7.12
CA GLN A 116 -28.27 4.26 -5.91
C GLN A 116 -27.26 5.22 -5.26
N PRO A 117 -27.23 5.32 -3.92
CA PRO A 117 -26.25 6.15 -3.22
C PRO A 117 -24.85 5.80 -3.73
N PHE A 118 -24.10 6.85 -4.08
CA PHE A 118 -22.80 6.84 -4.74
C PHE A 118 -21.92 5.63 -4.35
N PRO A 119 -21.22 5.01 -5.32
CA PRO A 119 -20.35 3.87 -5.02
C PRO A 119 -19.35 4.28 -3.95
N LEU A 120 -19.19 3.45 -2.91
CA LEU A 120 -18.16 3.66 -1.88
C LEU A 120 -16.82 3.96 -2.56
N SER A 121 -16.29 5.16 -2.30
CA SER A 121 -15.03 5.58 -2.88
C SER A 121 -13.88 4.82 -2.24
N LEU A 122 -13.02 4.25 -3.09
CA LEU A 122 -11.75 3.63 -2.71
C LEU A 122 -10.63 4.29 -3.53
N PRO A 123 -9.72 5.05 -2.91
CA PRO A 123 -9.65 5.33 -1.48
C PRO A 123 -10.63 6.42 -1.03
N ASP A 124 -11.17 6.28 0.18
CA ASP A 124 -11.90 7.35 0.86
C ASP A 124 -10.91 8.28 1.56
N TRP A 125 -10.57 9.39 0.89
CA TRP A 125 -9.72 10.43 1.46
C TRP A 125 -10.37 11.12 2.67
N GLY A 126 -11.70 11.11 2.79
CA GLY A 126 -12.41 11.69 3.94
C GLY A 126 -12.16 10.93 5.26
N ALA A 127 -11.70 9.68 5.19
CA ALA A 127 -11.32 8.92 6.37
C ALA A 127 -10.02 9.41 7.04
N LEU A 128 -9.18 10.18 6.36
CA LEU A 128 -7.89 10.64 6.87
C LEU A 128 -8.00 11.95 7.68
N LYS A 129 -7.31 12.00 8.83
CA LYS A 129 -7.19 13.23 9.63
C LYS A 129 -6.28 14.27 8.97
N GLY A 130 -6.66 15.54 9.11
CA GLY A 130 -5.79 16.69 8.79
C GLY A 130 -5.51 16.85 7.29
N LEU A 131 -6.47 16.52 6.43
CA LEU A 131 -6.45 16.88 5.01
C LEU A 131 -7.16 18.21 4.72
N ASP A 132 -7.68 18.89 5.75
CA ASP A 132 -8.39 20.15 5.61
C ASP A 132 -7.48 21.24 5.02
N VAL A 133 -7.98 21.93 4.00
CA VAL A 133 -7.33 23.07 3.34
C VAL A 133 -7.58 24.31 4.19
N PRO A 134 -6.59 25.18 4.44
CA PRO A 134 -6.85 26.48 5.06
C PRO A 134 -7.80 27.30 4.17
N GLU A 135 -8.95 27.72 4.70
CA GLU A 135 -9.99 28.50 3.99
C GLU A 135 -9.55 29.91 3.51
N ASP A 136 -8.27 30.28 3.71
CA ASP A 136 -7.78 31.65 3.58
C ASP A 136 -6.94 31.93 2.29
N ASN A 137 -6.90 31.01 1.32
CA ASN A 137 -6.20 31.24 0.04
C ASN A 137 -7.21 31.40 -1.11
N ASP A 138 -7.23 32.59 -1.74
CA ASP A 138 -8.05 32.89 -2.93
C ASP A 138 -7.51 32.22 -4.24
N ASP A 139 -6.48 31.38 -4.17
CA ASP A 139 -5.83 30.72 -5.32
C ASP A 139 -6.14 29.21 -5.35
N GLU A 140 -7.27 28.86 -5.97
CA GLU A 140 -7.78 27.46 -6.08
C GLU A 140 -6.74 26.48 -6.68
N ASP A 141 -5.93 26.94 -7.64
CA ASP A 141 -4.86 26.14 -8.28
C ASP A 141 -3.69 25.83 -7.33
N SER A 142 -3.39 26.75 -6.41
CA SER A 142 -2.34 26.55 -5.40
C SER A 142 -2.80 25.52 -4.38
N ASP A 143 -4.05 25.64 -3.92
CA ASP A 143 -4.62 24.73 -2.93
C ASP A 143 -4.75 23.30 -3.48
N ARG A 144 -5.17 23.13 -4.74
CA ARG A 144 -5.22 21.81 -5.41
C ARG A 144 -3.87 21.11 -5.46
N ARG A 145 -2.79 21.83 -5.83
CA ARG A 145 -1.43 21.25 -5.87
C ARG A 145 -0.94 20.84 -4.48
N VAL A 146 -1.30 21.60 -3.45
CA VAL A 146 -0.97 21.29 -2.05
C VAL A 146 -1.72 20.03 -1.60
N ILE A 147 -3.00 19.89 -1.95
CA ILE A 147 -3.81 18.69 -1.66
C ILE A 147 -3.22 17.46 -2.32
N VAL A 148 -2.95 17.49 -3.63
CA VAL A 148 -2.39 16.34 -4.36
C VAL A 148 -1.05 15.91 -3.77
N ARG A 149 -0.19 16.88 -3.40
CA ARG A 149 1.08 16.58 -2.73
C ARG A 149 0.87 15.94 -1.35
N SER A 150 -0.03 16.51 -0.54
CA SER A 150 -0.37 15.96 0.78
C SER A 150 -0.92 14.54 0.68
N ARG A 151 -1.78 14.27 -0.31
CA ARG A 151 -2.31 12.93 -0.62
C ARG A 151 -1.21 11.98 -1.07
N ALA A 152 -0.31 12.42 -1.95
CA ALA A 152 0.83 11.62 -2.41
C ALA A 152 1.80 11.21 -1.29
N GLU A 153 1.93 12.04 -0.25
CA GLU A 153 2.72 11.75 0.95
C GLU A 153 2.00 10.81 1.94
N ARG A 154 0.68 10.60 1.75
CA ARG A 154 -0.21 9.78 2.60
C ARG A 154 -0.70 8.50 1.92
N ILE A 155 0.02 8.05 0.88
CA ILE A 155 -0.31 6.77 0.22
C ILE A 155 0.12 5.61 1.13
N PRO A 156 -0.72 4.57 1.29
CA PRO A 156 -0.36 3.40 2.09
C PRO A 156 0.92 2.73 1.61
N PHE A 157 1.65 2.14 2.57
CA PHE A 157 2.98 1.59 2.29
C PHE A 157 2.94 0.48 1.23
N PHE A 158 3.86 0.56 0.28
CA PHE A 158 4.06 -0.41 -0.80
C PHE A 158 5.46 -1.02 -0.73
N PHE A 159 5.52 -2.33 -0.93
CA PHE A 159 6.75 -3.01 -1.28
C PHE A 159 6.47 -4.13 -2.29
N ALA A 160 7.52 -4.67 -2.88
CA ALA A 160 7.43 -5.79 -3.80
C ALA A 160 8.30 -6.96 -3.33
N ALA A 161 7.82 -8.17 -3.59
CA ALA A 161 8.46 -9.42 -3.25
C ALA A 161 8.66 -10.25 -4.50
N GLU A 162 9.91 -10.56 -4.82
CA GLU A 162 10.24 -11.55 -5.83
C GLU A 162 10.18 -12.93 -5.18
N VAL A 163 9.41 -13.83 -5.76
CA VAL A 163 9.21 -15.22 -5.32
C VAL A 163 9.62 -16.16 -6.45
N GLU A 164 9.76 -17.46 -6.16
CA GLU A 164 10.23 -18.40 -7.19
C GLU A 164 9.22 -18.53 -8.34
N GLU A 165 7.95 -18.72 -8.01
CA GLU A 165 6.86 -18.78 -8.99
C GLU A 165 5.55 -18.28 -8.40
N LEU A 166 4.64 -17.83 -9.27
CA LEU A 166 3.28 -17.48 -8.90
C LEU A 166 2.29 -18.54 -9.38
N PRO A 167 1.16 -18.73 -8.66
CA PRO A 167 0.11 -19.63 -9.08
C PRO A 167 -0.33 -19.36 -10.53
N ARG A 168 -0.55 -20.45 -11.29
CA ARG A 168 -1.06 -20.39 -12.67
C ARG A 168 -0.18 -19.55 -13.62
N GLN A 169 1.11 -19.37 -13.29
CA GLN A 169 2.06 -18.59 -14.08
C GLN A 169 1.63 -17.11 -14.25
N ALA A 170 0.99 -16.53 -13.23
CA ALA A 170 0.70 -15.10 -13.21
C ALA A 170 2.01 -14.29 -13.30
N GLY A 171 1.98 -13.13 -13.96
CA GLY A 171 3.13 -12.23 -14.04
C GLY A 171 3.31 -11.34 -12.81
N VAL A 172 2.23 -11.14 -12.05
CA VAL A 172 2.18 -10.35 -10.80
C VAL A 172 0.92 -10.71 -10.03
N GLU A 173 1.02 -10.71 -8.69
CA GLU A 173 -0.12 -10.86 -7.79
C GLU A 173 -0.07 -9.77 -6.71
N TRP A 174 -1.21 -9.13 -6.44
CA TRP A 174 -1.31 -8.08 -5.43
C TRP A 174 -1.98 -8.61 -4.18
N HIS A 175 -1.42 -8.26 -3.02
CA HIS A 175 -2.00 -8.62 -1.72
C HIS A 175 -1.99 -7.39 -0.80
N ALA A 176 -3.18 -6.89 -0.51
CA ALA A 176 -3.38 -5.90 0.54
C ALA A 176 -3.42 -6.59 1.89
N HIS A 177 -2.65 -6.11 2.87
CA HIS A 177 -2.58 -6.77 4.18
C HIS A 177 -3.88 -6.61 4.98
N LEU A 178 -4.48 -5.41 4.95
CA LEU A 178 -5.83 -5.15 5.47
C LEU A 178 -6.55 -4.13 4.60
N GLY A 179 -7.82 -4.41 4.31
CA GLY A 179 -8.80 -3.43 3.87
C GLY A 179 -9.69 -3.02 5.03
N LEU A 180 -9.81 -1.73 5.24
CA LEU A 180 -10.63 -1.14 6.30
C LEU A 180 -11.98 -0.72 5.73
N ALA A 181 -13.06 -1.22 6.33
CA ALA A 181 -14.45 -0.87 5.99
C ALA A 181 -15.10 -0.09 7.15
N ASP A 182 -16.27 0.49 6.89
CA ASP A 182 -17.09 1.21 7.89
C ASP A 182 -16.30 2.27 8.69
N LEU A 183 -15.55 3.10 7.96
CA LEU A 183 -14.72 4.16 8.53
C LEU A 183 -15.53 5.44 8.74
N GLN A 184 -15.35 6.05 9.92
CA GLN A 184 -15.84 7.40 10.19
C GLN A 184 -14.90 8.44 9.55
N PRO A 185 -15.40 9.62 9.14
CA PRO A 185 -14.56 10.69 8.64
C PRO A 185 -13.46 11.06 9.64
N GLY A 186 -12.24 11.25 9.14
CA GLY A 186 -11.08 11.60 9.97
C GLY A 186 -10.77 10.59 11.07
N CYS A 187 -11.02 9.28 10.90
CA CYS A 187 -10.65 8.28 11.89
C CYS A 187 -9.25 7.68 11.68
N ILE A 188 -8.63 7.90 10.52
CA ILE A 188 -7.32 7.36 10.15
C ILE A 188 -6.21 8.41 10.31
N THR A 189 -5.12 8.00 10.96
CA THR A 189 -3.85 8.75 10.97
C THR A 189 -2.75 7.87 10.41
N LEU A 190 -1.97 8.40 9.46
CA LEU A 190 -0.79 7.73 8.90
C LEU A 190 0.46 8.39 9.45
N VAL A 191 1.37 7.59 10.00
CA VAL A 191 2.62 8.10 10.57
C VAL A 191 3.77 7.23 10.11
N SER A 192 4.84 7.85 9.62
CA SER A 192 6.09 7.14 9.32
C SER A 192 7.19 7.64 10.25
N THR A 193 7.90 6.73 10.92
CA THR A 193 9.00 7.05 11.84
C THR A 193 10.24 6.23 11.50
N ILE A 194 11.39 6.68 11.99
CA ILE A 194 12.68 5.99 11.82
C ILE A 194 13.13 5.53 13.21
N GLY A 195 13.42 4.24 13.32
CA GLY A 195 13.88 3.63 14.56
C GLY A 195 15.37 3.74 14.80
N GLU A 196 15.79 3.33 15.98
CA GLU A 196 17.19 3.05 16.24
C GLU A 196 17.70 1.94 15.31
N LYS A 197 18.95 2.08 14.91
CA LYS A 197 19.55 1.16 13.96
C LYS A 197 19.91 -0.15 14.67
N ILE A 198 19.58 -1.26 14.04
CA ILE A 198 19.84 -2.60 14.58
C ILE A 198 21.24 -3.05 14.15
N SER A 199 22.01 -3.57 15.10
CA SER A 199 23.33 -4.12 14.83
C SER A 199 23.21 -5.57 14.36
N SER A 200 23.91 -5.90 13.29
CA SER A 200 24.09 -7.27 12.81
C SER A 200 25.58 -7.58 12.70
N GLU A 201 25.92 -8.87 12.69
CA GLU A 201 27.29 -9.37 12.50
C GLU A 201 27.99 -8.72 11.29
N ASN A 202 27.24 -8.42 10.23
CA ASN A 202 27.76 -7.93 8.96
C ASN A 202 27.49 -6.44 8.70
N GLY A 203 26.96 -5.69 9.66
CA GLY A 203 26.74 -4.26 9.51
C GLY A 203 25.53 -3.73 10.28
N LEU A 204 25.18 -2.48 9.98
CA LEU A 204 24.08 -1.78 10.63
C LEU A 204 22.84 -1.79 9.72
N LEU A 205 21.66 -1.97 10.31
CA LEU A 205 20.39 -1.99 9.59
C LEU A 205 19.54 -0.79 9.98
N ASP A 206 19.05 -0.06 8.98
CA ASP A 206 18.03 0.97 9.18
C ASP A 206 16.67 0.31 9.39
N VAL A 207 15.94 0.80 10.39
CA VAL A 207 14.58 0.38 10.70
C VAL A 207 13.64 1.56 10.45
N ASN A 208 12.63 1.35 9.60
CA ASN A 208 11.59 2.33 9.36
C ASN A 208 10.24 1.73 9.73
N PHE A 209 9.35 2.55 10.27
CA PHE A 209 8.00 2.14 10.63
C PHE A 209 6.99 2.95 9.86
N HIS A 210 5.94 2.28 9.38
CA HIS A 210 4.78 2.90 8.77
C HIS A 210 3.55 2.45 9.54
N HIS A 211 2.96 3.36 10.30
CA HIS A 211 1.80 3.12 11.16
C HIS A 211 0.53 3.62 10.48
N VAL A 212 -0.49 2.79 10.48
CA VAL A 212 -1.88 3.14 10.16
C VAL A 212 -2.69 3.00 11.43
N LEU A 213 -3.07 4.14 12.00
CA LEU A 213 -3.86 4.21 13.23
C LEU A 213 -5.31 4.47 12.84
N VAL A 214 -6.22 3.68 13.41
CA VAL A 214 -7.66 3.78 13.21
C VAL A 214 -8.31 3.99 14.56
N GLU A 215 -8.88 5.16 14.77
CA GLU A 215 -9.62 5.48 15.99
C GLU A 215 -11.05 4.97 15.89
N SER A 216 -11.49 4.23 16.90
CA SER A 216 -12.84 3.68 16.98
C SER A 216 -13.33 3.75 18.42
N GLY A 217 -14.07 4.82 18.74
CA GLY A 217 -14.54 5.13 20.10
C GLY A 217 -13.40 5.14 21.11
N ASP A 218 -13.49 4.22 22.08
CA ASP A 218 -12.55 4.09 23.19
C ASP A 218 -11.32 3.23 22.84
N ALA A 219 -11.18 2.79 21.59
CA ALA A 219 -10.05 1.98 21.16
C ALA A 219 -9.32 2.59 19.96
N VAL A 220 -8.05 2.26 19.84
CA VAL A 220 -7.23 2.52 18.66
C VAL A 220 -6.73 1.20 18.13
N PHE A 221 -7.05 0.90 16.88
CA PHE A 221 -6.41 -0.18 16.14
C PHE A 221 -5.20 0.38 15.39
N ILE A 222 -4.07 -0.33 15.43
CA ILE A 222 -2.85 0.07 14.73
C ILE A 222 -2.37 -1.11 13.90
N GLN A 223 -2.18 -0.89 12.59
CA GLN A 223 -1.31 -1.73 11.79
C GLN A 223 0.05 -1.04 11.61
N THR A 224 1.13 -1.74 11.93
CA THR A 224 2.48 -1.24 11.71
C THR A 224 3.21 -2.11 10.69
N THR A 225 3.70 -1.49 9.61
CA THR A 225 4.65 -2.10 8.70
C THR A 225 6.06 -1.67 9.09
N THR A 226 6.88 -2.62 9.54
CA THR A 226 8.28 -2.38 9.89
C THR A 226 9.17 -2.84 8.74
N VAL A 227 10.08 -1.97 8.31
CA VAL A 227 10.93 -2.18 7.14
C VAL A 227 12.38 -2.16 7.58
N LEU A 228 13.10 -3.24 7.28
CA LEU A 228 14.50 -3.41 7.60
C LEU A 228 15.34 -3.27 6.32
N ARG A 229 16.34 -2.39 6.35
CA ARG A 229 17.23 -2.12 5.22
C ARG A 229 18.69 -2.23 5.63
N SER A 230 19.50 -2.93 4.84
CA SER A 230 20.95 -2.92 5.02
C SER A 230 21.59 -1.65 4.49
N LEU A 231 22.42 -1.01 5.32
CA LEU A 231 23.22 0.18 4.97
C LEU A 231 24.48 -0.14 4.16
N VAL A 232 24.86 -1.43 4.08
CA VAL A 232 26.10 -1.81 3.39
C VAL A 232 25.90 -1.68 1.89
N GLY A 233 26.56 -0.66 1.33
CA GLY A 233 26.51 -0.33 -0.08
C GLY A 233 27.20 -1.36 -0.97
N ARG A 234 26.53 -1.69 -2.08
CA ARG A 234 27.07 -2.22 -3.35
C ARG A 234 27.84 -3.55 -3.36
N ASP A 235 28.26 -4.11 -2.22
CA ASP A 235 28.96 -5.40 -2.21
C ASP A 235 28.01 -6.53 -1.81
N GLU A 236 27.34 -7.11 -2.81
CA GLU A 236 26.46 -8.29 -2.71
C GLU A 236 27.16 -9.53 -2.10
N SER A 237 28.48 -9.45 -1.87
CA SER A 237 29.30 -10.53 -1.32
C SER A 237 29.13 -10.76 0.18
N ARG A 238 28.66 -9.76 0.96
CA ARG A 238 28.38 -9.89 2.40
C ARG A 238 26.89 -9.74 2.68
N LYS A 239 26.16 -10.86 2.58
CA LYS A 239 24.74 -10.93 2.93
C LYS A 239 24.59 -10.88 4.45
N THR A 240 23.85 -9.87 4.93
CA THR A 240 23.45 -9.80 6.34
C THR A 240 22.38 -10.87 6.59
N MET A 241 22.68 -11.86 7.42
CA MET A 241 21.70 -12.88 7.83
C MET A 241 20.69 -12.27 8.80
N ILE A 242 19.44 -12.67 8.65
CA ILE A 242 18.29 -12.41 9.50
C ILE A 242 18.18 -13.61 10.43
N SER A 243 18.70 -13.43 11.64
CA SER A 243 18.57 -14.40 12.73
C SER A 243 17.26 -14.18 13.50
N LEU A 244 16.90 -15.15 14.34
CA LEU A 244 15.75 -15.01 15.24
C LEU A 244 15.89 -13.82 16.20
N ASP A 245 17.10 -13.59 16.72
CA ASP A 245 17.35 -12.50 17.65
C ASP A 245 17.19 -11.14 16.99
N MET A 246 17.58 -11.01 15.71
CA MET A 246 17.31 -9.79 14.95
C MET A 246 15.81 -9.53 14.81
N LEU A 247 14.99 -10.55 14.53
CA LEU A 247 13.54 -10.37 14.44
C LEU A 247 12.90 -10.04 15.80
N ARG A 248 13.46 -10.54 16.91
CA ARG A 248 13.07 -10.13 18.27
C ARG A 248 13.42 -8.67 18.55
N GLU A 249 14.61 -8.23 18.15
CA GLU A 249 15.02 -6.82 18.25
C GLU A 249 14.13 -5.91 17.40
N VAL A 250 13.76 -6.33 16.18
CA VAL A 250 12.80 -5.61 15.35
C VAL A 250 11.45 -5.51 16.06
N SER A 251 10.95 -6.59 16.65
CA SER A 251 9.69 -6.59 17.40
C SER A 251 9.74 -5.65 18.62
N ALA A 252 10.86 -5.65 19.35
CA ALA A 252 11.08 -4.73 20.47
C ALA A 252 11.15 -3.26 20.00
N ALA A 253 11.81 -2.98 18.89
CA ALA A 253 11.88 -1.66 18.29
C ALA A 253 10.49 -1.18 17.80
N THR A 254 9.68 -2.08 17.22
CA THR A 254 8.29 -1.78 16.84
C THR A 254 7.44 -1.45 18.07
N ALA A 255 7.57 -2.22 19.16
CA ALA A 255 6.89 -1.94 20.42
C ALA A 255 7.32 -0.58 21.01
N ALA A 256 8.60 -0.26 21.00
CA ALA A 256 9.12 1.02 21.47
C ALA A 256 8.57 2.19 20.64
N SER A 257 8.56 2.09 19.30
CA SER A 257 7.99 3.12 18.42
C SER A 257 6.50 3.33 18.68
N LEU A 258 5.73 2.25 18.92
CA LEU A 258 4.31 2.36 19.26
C LEU A 258 4.09 3.00 20.64
N LYS A 259 4.93 2.66 21.62
CA LYS A 259 4.89 3.23 22.97
C LYS A 259 5.13 4.73 22.94
N GLU A 260 6.13 5.18 22.18
CA GLU A 260 6.42 6.60 21.98
C GLU A 260 5.24 7.30 21.28
N LEU A 261 4.77 6.73 20.17
CA LEU A 261 3.70 7.32 19.36
C LEU A 261 2.38 7.48 20.14
N LEU A 262 2.05 6.51 20.99
CA LEU A 262 0.82 6.49 21.78
C LEU A 262 0.99 7.01 23.22
N SER A 263 2.21 7.42 23.60
CA SER A 263 2.56 7.84 24.97
C SER A 263 2.12 6.83 26.05
N LEU A 264 2.35 5.53 25.81
CA LEU A 264 1.85 4.46 26.69
C LEU A 264 2.72 4.26 27.95
N PRO A 265 2.10 4.00 29.12
CA PRO A 265 2.82 3.91 30.40
C PRO A 265 3.48 2.54 30.64
N SER A 266 3.11 1.49 29.90
CA SER A 266 3.56 0.10 30.12
C SER A 266 4.37 -0.44 28.94
N GLU A 267 5.13 -1.51 29.19
CA GLU A 267 5.81 -2.27 28.15
C GLU A 267 4.77 -2.95 27.25
N LEU A 268 4.82 -2.64 25.96
CA LEU A 268 4.00 -3.28 24.94
C LEU A 268 4.79 -4.46 24.36
N SER A 269 4.20 -5.65 24.33
CA SER A 269 4.76 -6.77 23.58
C SER A 269 3.98 -6.92 22.28
N VAL A 270 4.69 -6.88 21.16
CA VAL A 270 4.10 -7.10 19.83
C VAL A 270 4.75 -8.32 19.18
N LYS A 271 3.96 -9.04 18.39
CA LYS A 271 4.41 -10.15 17.57
C LYS A 271 3.98 -9.88 16.13
N PRO A 272 4.84 -10.09 15.12
CA PRO A 272 4.43 -9.90 13.75
C PRO A 272 3.39 -10.95 13.36
N LYS A 273 2.36 -10.52 12.62
CA LYS A 273 1.37 -11.40 12.01
C LYS A 273 1.99 -12.14 10.83
N ILE A 274 2.76 -11.41 10.03
CA ILE A 274 3.49 -11.92 8.87
C ILE A 274 4.77 -11.13 8.67
N SER A 275 5.84 -11.84 8.34
CA SER A 275 7.15 -11.30 8.00
C SER A 275 7.58 -11.81 6.64
N TYR A 276 8.18 -10.94 5.85
CA TYR A 276 8.80 -11.23 4.56
C TYR A 276 10.29 -11.05 4.72
N ALA A 277 11.07 -12.03 4.28
CA ALA A 277 12.53 -11.97 4.34
C ALA A 277 13.15 -12.49 3.05
N ASP A 278 14.30 -11.92 2.69
CA ASP A 278 15.14 -12.50 1.65
C ASP A 278 15.60 -13.90 2.08
N ALA A 279 15.19 -14.94 1.35
CA ALA A 279 15.42 -16.35 1.66
C ALA A 279 16.90 -16.69 1.75
N LEU A 280 17.75 -15.97 0.99
CA LEU A 280 19.20 -16.13 1.06
C LEU A 280 19.81 -15.46 2.29
N ARG A 281 18.98 -14.83 3.12
CA ARG A 281 19.36 -14.18 4.37
C ARG A 281 18.70 -14.83 5.58
N ILE A 282 17.87 -15.85 5.45
CA ILE A 282 17.27 -16.51 6.62
C ILE A 282 18.31 -17.46 7.22
N GLY A 283 18.65 -17.29 8.50
CA GLY A 283 19.54 -18.21 9.21
C GLY A 283 18.91 -19.61 9.37
N GLU A 284 19.73 -20.63 9.61
CA GLU A 284 19.27 -22.01 9.85
C GLU A 284 18.71 -22.23 11.28
N ASP A 285 18.36 -21.15 11.98
CA ASP A 285 17.96 -21.21 13.39
C ASP A 285 16.62 -21.95 13.57
N ASP A 286 16.62 -22.95 14.47
CA ASP A 286 15.39 -23.56 14.97
C ASP A 286 14.60 -22.53 15.81
N GLY A 287 13.34 -22.25 15.47
CA GLY A 287 12.46 -21.39 16.27
C GLY A 287 11.71 -20.25 15.55
N PHE A 288 11.76 -20.18 14.21
CA PHE A 288 10.98 -19.17 13.46
C PHE A 288 9.45 -19.32 13.66
N GLU A 289 8.98 -20.50 14.07
CA GLU A 289 7.58 -20.76 14.45
C GLU A 289 7.09 -19.82 15.58
N ASP A 290 7.98 -19.44 16.50
CA ASP A 290 7.66 -18.57 17.63
C ASP A 290 7.47 -17.11 17.21
N ILE A 291 7.95 -16.72 16.02
CA ILE A 291 7.96 -15.33 15.55
C ILE A 291 6.70 -15.01 14.73
N GLY A 292 6.08 -16.00 14.08
CA GLY A 292 4.86 -15.82 13.30
C GLY A 292 5.01 -16.38 11.89
N ALA A 293 4.12 -16.01 10.98
CA ALA A 293 4.23 -16.45 9.60
C ALA A 293 5.44 -15.79 8.91
N LEU A 294 6.34 -16.59 8.35
CA LEU A 294 7.49 -16.11 7.58
C LEU A 294 7.34 -16.51 6.12
N VAL A 295 7.38 -15.52 5.23
CA VAL A 295 7.35 -15.70 3.77
C VAL A 295 8.77 -15.53 3.24
N PRO A 296 9.45 -16.63 2.88
CA PRO A 296 10.75 -16.56 2.22
C PRO A 296 10.54 -16.02 0.80
N CYS A 297 11.18 -14.89 0.52
CA CYS A 297 11.17 -14.25 -0.79
C CYS A 297 12.56 -14.40 -1.39
N ARG A 298 12.69 -14.56 -2.69
CA ARG A 298 14.00 -14.45 -3.34
C ARG A 298 14.65 -13.09 -3.05
N SER A 299 13.80 -12.06 -2.86
CA SER A 299 14.23 -10.69 -3.04
C SER A 299 13.10 -9.70 -2.66
N LEU A 300 13.42 -8.61 -1.96
CA LEU A 300 12.45 -7.61 -1.49
C LEU A 300 12.86 -6.19 -1.90
N TRP A 301 11.87 -5.35 -2.21
CA TRP A 301 12.10 -4.01 -2.79
C TRP A 301 11.12 -2.96 -2.28
N ASP A 302 11.61 -1.74 -2.04
CA ASP A 302 10.75 -0.58 -1.76
C ASP A 302 10.20 0.06 -3.06
N ALA A 303 9.28 1.02 -2.90
CA ALA A 303 8.70 1.79 -4.01
C ALA A 303 9.72 2.55 -4.89
N ARG A 304 10.98 2.71 -4.44
CA ARG A 304 12.06 3.38 -5.18
C ARG A 304 12.97 2.37 -5.91
N GLY A 305 12.64 1.08 -5.83
CA GLY A 305 13.47 0.00 -6.36
C GLY A 305 14.77 -0.18 -5.57
N CYS A 306 14.79 0.12 -4.27
CA CYS A 306 15.89 -0.20 -3.37
C CYS A 306 15.64 -1.54 -2.67
N ARG A 307 16.71 -2.34 -2.47
CA ARG A 307 16.64 -3.61 -1.75
C ARG A 307 16.22 -3.44 -0.30
N LEU A 308 15.35 -4.33 0.17
CA LEU A 308 14.99 -4.49 1.57
C LEU A 308 15.55 -5.81 2.10
N SER A 309 15.88 -5.86 3.38
CA SER A 309 16.28 -7.09 4.06
C SER A 309 15.06 -7.87 4.51
N ALA A 310 14.14 -7.20 5.20
CA ALA A 310 12.90 -7.78 5.70
C ALA A 310 11.80 -6.73 5.80
N VAL A 311 10.54 -7.19 5.77
CA VAL A 311 9.35 -6.39 6.06
C VAL A 311 8.47 -7.19 7.02
N SER A 312 8.01 -6.60 8.12
CA SER A 312 7.16 -7.27 9.11
C SER A 312 5.91 -6.46 9.40
N ILE A 313 4.76 -7.12 9.40
CA ILE A 313 3.44 -6.53 9.61
C ILE A 313 2.95 -6.90 11.00
N TYR A 314 2.59 -5.88 11.78
CA TYR A 314 2.10 -6.02 13.15
C TYR A 314 0.69 -5.46 13.24
N GLU A 315 -0.14 -6.08 14.07
CA GLU A 315 -1.48 -5.60 14.41
C GLU A 315 -1.54 -5.44 15.93
N THR A 316 -1.98 -4.28 16.39
CA THR A 316 -2.08 -3.96 17.82
C THR A 316 -3.37 -3.23 18.09
N ARG A 317 -3.96 -3.47 19.26
CA ARG A 317 -5.16 -2.79 19.72
C ARG A 317 -4.92 -2.23 21.10
N VAL A 318 -5.21 -0.95 21.26
CA VAL A 318 -5.02 -0.22 22.52
C VAL A 318 -6.36 0.36 22.94
N VAL A 319 -6.72 0.18 24.20
CA VAL A 319 -7.91 0.81 24.80
C VAL A 319 -7.46 2.12 25.43
N LYS A 320 -8.13 3.22 25.10
CA LYS A 320 -7.94 4.53 25.73
C LYS A 320 -8.43 4.40 27.17
N THR A 321 -7.52 4.41 28.14
CA THR A 321 -7.91 4.58 29.56
C THR A 321 -8.50 5.97 29.72
N THR A 322 -9.82 6.01 29.95
CA THR A 322 -10.59 7.21 30.30
C THR A 322 -10.30 7.70 31.71
#